data_AF-A0A080ZH54-F1
#
_entry.id   AF-A0A080ZH54-F1
#
_cell.length_a   1.000
_cell.length_b   1.000
_cell.length_c   1.000
_cell.angle_alpha   90.00
_cell.angle_beta   90.00
_cell.angle_gamma   90.00
#
_symmetry.space_group_name_H-M   'P 1'
#
loop_
_entity.id
_entity.type
_entity.pdbx_description
1 polymer ?
#
loop_
_entity_poly.entity_id
_entity_poly.type
_entity_poly.pdbx_seq_one_letter_code
_entity_poly.pdbx_strand_id
1 'polypeptide(L)'
;MDARGPPLSSVLPPHFSILPSPRVSPLAATSRSFTGVCPDPIPGSSPTIADIFLPRPVDQKLQHTSSQLRLRLQWASAFKMQILVVRNTVVCCFCAGVANGAFYVGNVFTFKSSVDQSLKEFTTAMLVWMAITYAVIMLIAHVPILMTQKFIKYPNKRPSFWFCASKLMKKSYIAFAASLSGMIAVGILVQHTRLMHEYFRFKMHFYLAVVNNLTFTAGLMFAVRRIYYEETYQGRDRRSAQSKHSSTTRSKAYRPPKYHTPSYWREYRNHLPNALTIVIAGGYVHIVLMWWQHAGEQASVMTFAVFGIVLKLILQEVARLYVLKKKIRSTRIMCLLVGIPTVLIDTQSRIILLGTQTNAVLVTGTFALAIAEVSLRAAKAAFVVWTTRRRSRALDKKLHEISHSRQKAAERVSSTATLKLEFEFWRKQVISYHTAEVTADMYAEHIAIGCSQSIVFWWLGHPLYPAMRVDAMSELDASRFRFNQVAMLGFQCLVEVFVDYVCIVMEMAAGIEFDRIEGLSTFLGALFMTMAVININISSGVYLG
;
A
#
# COMPACT_ATOMS: atom_id res chain seq x y z
N MET A 1 -25.54 -9.55 45.79
CA MET A 1 -25.83 -8.42 44.88
C MET A 1 -24.69 -8.33 43.88
N ASP A 2 -24.85 -9.04 42.77
CA ASP A 2 -23.87 -9.15 41.68
C ASP A 2 -23.95 -7.94 40.77
N ALA A 3 -22.81 -7.25 40.59
CA ALA A 3 -22.62 -6.24 39.55
C ALA A 3 -21.56 -6.75 38.56
N ARG A 4 -21.97 -7.58 37.61
CA ARG A 4 -21.21 -7.84 36.37
C ARG A 4 -22.02 -7.38 35.18
N GLY A 5 -21.84 -6.12 34.81
CA GLY A 5 -22.21 -5.65 33.48
C GLY A 5 -21.32 -6.31 32.41
N PRO A 6 -21.85 -6.59 31.20
CA PRO A 6 -21.07 -7.21 30.14
C PRO A 6 -20.00 -6.24 29.60
N PRO A 7 -18.78 -6.71 29.29
CA PRO A 7 -17.76 -5.86 28.70
C PRO A 7 -18.12 -5.50 27.25
N LEU A 8 -18.32 -4.20 27.00
CA LEU A 8 -18.36 -3.56 25.68
C LEU A 8 -17.12 -3.94 24.86
N SER A 9 -17.25 -5.02 24.09
CA SER A 9 -16.20 -5.55 23.22
C SER A 9 -16.81 -6.07 21.91
N SER A 10 -17.58 -5.22 21.23
CA SER A 10 -18.18 -5.60 19.95
C SER A 10 -18.54 -4.42 19.05
N VAL A 11 -17.55 -3.61 18.62
CA VAL A 11 -17.75 -2.75 17.45
C VAL A 11 -16.46 -2.74 16.61
N LEU A 12 -16.63 -3.03 15.31
CA LEU A 12 -15.65 -3.10 14.21
C LEU A 12 -14.74 -4.35 14.12
N PRO A 13 -15.13 -5.37 13.31
CA PRO A 13 -14.17 -6.28 12.68
C PRO A 13 -13.25 -5.52 11.69
N PRO A 14 -11.99 -5.96 11.49
CA PRO A 14 -11.05 -5.28 10.61
C PRO A 14 -11.34 -5.64 9.16
N HIS A 15 -12.25 -4.90 8.53
CA HIS A 15 -12.49 -4.90 7.10
C HIS A 15 -11.91 -3.62 6.46
N PHE A 16 -10.64 -3.32 6.75
CA PHE A 16 -9.89 -2.31 6.02
C PHE A 16 -9.19 -2.97 4.85
N SER A 17 -9.84 -2.97 3.69
CA SER A 17 -9.21 -3.37 2.44
C SER A 17 -9.97 -2.78 1.25
N ILE A 18 -9.30 -1.93 0.46
CA ILE A 18 -9.81 -1.38 -0.81
C ILE A 18 -10.00 -2.51 -1.84
N LEU A 19 -9.19 -3.56 -1.72
CA LEU A 19 -9.30 -4.84 -2.44
C LEU A 19 -9.94 -5.89 -1.50
N PRO A 20 -10.56 -6.99 -1.98
CA PRO A 20 -11.11 -8.02 -1.12
C PRO A 20 -10.03 -8.66 -0.22
N SER A 21 -10.37 -8.83 1.06
CA SER A 21 -9.60 -9.65 2.00
C SER A 21 -9.49 -11.09 1.48
N PRO A 22 -8.28 -11.61 1.23
CA PRO A 22 -8.09 -12.99 0.85
C PRO A 22 -7.87 -13.79 2.13
N ARG A 23 -8.96 -14.19 2.80
CA ARG A 23 -8.97 -15.47 3.56
C ARG A 23 -9.12 -16.66 2.60
N VAL A 24 -8.49 -16.54 1.43
CA VAL A 24 -8.27 -17.57 0.43
C VAL A 24 -6.77 -17.64 0.30
N SER A 25 -6.15 -18.50 1.09
CA SER A 25 -4.75 -18.85 0.89
C SER A 25 -4.57 -19.25 -0.57
N PRO A 26 -3.57 -18.73 -1.30
CA PRO A 26 -2.98 -19.54 -2.35
C PRO A 26 -2.50 -20.81 -1.64
N LEU A 27 -2.87 -21.99 -2.15
CA LEU A 27 -2.14 -23.19 -1.82
C LEU A 27 -0.66 -22.84 -1.96
N ALA A 28 0.13 -23.14 -0.92
CA ALA A 28 1.57 -23.08 -1.01
C ALA A 28 1.97 -23.75 -2.33
N ALA A 29 2.56 -22.97 -3.23
CA ALA A 29 3.38 -23.58 -4.25
C ALA A 29 4.43 -24.35 -3.46
N THR A 30 4.39 -25.67 -3.59
CA THR A 30 5.47 -26.56 -3.16
C THR A 30 6.71 -26.09 -3.93
N SER A 31 7.44 -25.13 -3.39
CA SER A 31 8.85 -25.02 -3.68
C SER A 31 9.43 -26.31 -3.14
N ARG A 32 9.83 -27.20 -4.05
CA ARG A 32 10.78 -28.25 -3.71
C ARG A 32 12.03 -27.53 -3.21
N SER A 33 12.14 -27.36 -1.89
CA SER A 33 13.43 -27.18 -1.26
C SER A 33 14.23 -28.43 -1.62
N PHE A 34 15.32 -28.23 -2.36
CA PHE A 34 16.37 -29.23 -2.48
C PHE A 34 16.81 -29.59 -1.06
N THR A 35 16.28 -30.69 -0.52
CA THR A 35 16.87 -31.37 0.62
C THR A 35 18.07 -32.12 0.07
N GLY A 36 19.21 -31.44 0.03
CA GLY A 36 20.51 -32.12 0.00
C GLY A 36 20.61 -32.93 1.29
N VAL A 37 20.36 -34.23 1.17
CA VAL A 37 20.61 -35.20 2.24
C VAL A 37 22.12 -35.25 2.43
N CYS A 38 22.63 -34.57 3.46
CA CYS A 38 23.90 -34.98 4.05
C CYS A 38 23.60 -36.24 4.87
N PRO A 39 24.24 -37.39 4.59
CA PRO A 39 24.12 -38.54 5.46
C PRO A 39 24.78 -38.22 6.80
N ASP A 40 24.06 -38.53 7.89
CA ASP A 40 24.59 -38.46 9.25
C ASP A 40 25.86 -39.34 9.36
N PRO A 41 26.92 -38.89 10.06
CA PRO A 41 28.09 -39.69 10.30
C PRO A 41 27.76 -40.82 11.30
N ILE A 42 28.09 -42.04 10.90
CA ILE A 42 27.98 -43.27 11.70
C ILE A 42 28.80 -43.09 12.99
N PRO A 43 28.22 -43.25 14.19
CA PRO A 43 28.97 -43.18 15.43
C PRO A 43 29.75 -44.48 15.61
N GLY A 44 31.07 -44.47 15.40
CA GLY A 44 31.93 -45.59 15.79
C GLY A 44 33.14 -45.92 14.92
N SER A 45 33.82 -44.97 14.29
CA SER A 45 35.14 -45.23 13.69
C SER A 45 36.20 -44.31 14.27
N SER A 46 37.22 -44.92 14.89
CA SER A 46 38.42 -44.24 15.38
C SER A 46 39.18 -43.58 14.22
N PRO A 47 39.81 -42.41 14.43
CA PRO A 47 40.56 -41.74 13.39
C PRO A 47 41.79 -42.58 13.04
N THR A 48 41.93 -42.93 11.77
CA THR A 48 43.15 -43.58 11.25
C THR A 48 44.18 -42.50 10.95
N ILE A 49 45.45 -42.81 11.17
CA ILE A 49 46.65 -41.94 11.06
C ILE A 49 46.81 -41.22 9.69
N ALA A 50 45.96 -41.51 8.70
CA ALA A 50 45.93 -40.84 7.40
C ALA A 50 45.32 -39.42 7.41
N ASP A 51 44.55 -39.03 8.44
CA ASP A 51 43.95 -37.67 8.53
C ASP A 51 44.94 -36.58 8.99
N ILE A 52 46.18 -36.94 9.31
CA ILE A 52 47.20 -36.01 9.84
C ILE A 52 47.92 -35.23 8.72
N PHE A 53 47.78 -35.63 7.45
CA PHE A 53 48.56 -35.07 6.33
C PHE A 53 47.77 -34.33 5.25
N LEU A 54 46.55 -33.88 5.53
CA LEU A 54 45.87 -32.90 4.67
C LEU A 54 46.19 -31.47 5.14
N PRO A 55 46.82 -30.62 4.30
CA PRO A 55 47.01 -29.22 4.65
C PRO A 55 45.63 -28.59 4.80
N ARG A 56 45.26 -28.24 6.03
CA ARG A 56 44.02 -27.52 6.33
C ARG A 56 44.05 -26.21 5.52
N PRO A 57 43.17 -26.01 4.52
CA PRO A 57 43.17 -24.75 3.79
C PRO A 57 42.78 -23.65 4.75
N VAL A 58 43.68 -22.68 4.91
CA VAL A 58 43.55 -21.45 5.69
C VAL A 58 42.10 -21.00 5.86
N ASP A 59 41.53 -21.18 7.07
CA ASP A 59 40.14 -20.89 7.41
C ASP A 59 39.70 -19.44 7.06
N GLN A 60 40.66 -18.51 6.97
CA GLN A 60 40.41 -17.14 6.51
C GLN A 60 39.93 -17.07 5.06
N LYS A 61 40.43 -17.93 4.15
CA LYS A 61 40.05 -17.87 2.72
C LYS A 61 38.61 -18.35 2.52
N LEU A 62 38.16 -19.34 3.29
CA LEU A 62 36.79 -19.84 3.27
C LEU A 62 35.81 -18.85 3.90
N GLN A 63 36.18 -18.23 5.02
CA GLN A 63 35.38 -17.16 5.65
C GLN A 63 35.26 -15.92 4.75
N HIS A 64 36.34 -15.53 4.07
CA HIS A 64 36.36 -14.40 3.15
C HIS A 64 35.55 -14.68 1.86
N THR A 65 35.55 -15.93 1.39
CA THR A 65 34.74 -16.34 0.23
C THR A 65 33.25 -16.43 0.62
N SER A 66 32.96 -16.94 1.81
CA SER A 66 31.59 -17.02 2.37
C SER A 66 31.00 -15.64 2.65
N SER A 67 31.80 -14.70 3.18
CA SER A 67 31.37 -13.32 3.43
C SER A 67 31.16 -12.56 2.12
N GLN A 68 32.03 -12.70 1.13
CA GLN A 68 31.86 -12.11 -0.20
C GLN A 68 30.65 -12.70 -0.94
N LEU A 69 30.43 -14.01 -0.83
CA LEU A 69 29.27 -14.66 -1.43
C LEU A 69 27.97 -14.18 -0.75
N ARG A 70 27.95 -14.08 0.57
CA ARG A 70 26.81 -13.53 1.33
C ARG A 70 26.53 -12.09 0.92
N LEU A 71 27.56 -11.25 0.79
CA LEU A 71 27.43 -9.88 0.34
C LEU A 71 26.82 -9.84 -1.08
N ARG A 72 27.39 -10.59 -2.03
CA ARG A 72 26.88 -10.66 -3.41
C ARG A 72 25.43 -11.12 -3.49
N LEU A 73 25.02 -12.09 -2.68
CA LEU A 73 23.63 -12.53 -2.59
C LEU A 73 22.71 -11.43 -2.03
N GLN A 74 23.18 -10.65 -1.04
CA GLN A 74 22.42 -9.52 -0.49
C GLN A 74 22.21 -8.42 -1.54
N TRP A 75 23.25 -8.04 -2.28
CA TRP A 75 23.14 -7.06 -3.37
C TRP A 75 22.17 -7.54 -4.47
N ALA A 76 22.26 -8.81 -4.87
CA ALA A 76 21.37 -9.38 -5.88
C ALA A 76 19.90 -9.44 -5.40
N SER A 77 19.66 -9.80 -4.14
CA SER A 77 18.32 -9.82 -3.55
C SER A 77 17.73 -8.42 -3.41
N ALA A 78 18.53 -7.46 -2.95
CA ALA A 78 18.15 -6.06 -2.88
C ALA A 78 17.78 -5.50 -4.26
N PHE A 79 18.57 -5.84 -5.28
CA PHE A 79 18.34 -5.38 -6.65
C PHE A 79 17.02 -5.93 -7.20
N LYS A 80 16.71 -7.20 -6.93
CA LYS A 80 15.45 -7.83 -7.30
C LYS A 80 14.25 -7.13 -6.64
N MET A 81 14.36 -6.81 -5.35
CA MET A 81 13.34 -6.05 -4.62
C MET A 81 13.15 -4.65 -5.24
N GLN A 82 14.23 -3.95 -5.54
CA GLN A 82 14.19 -2.61 -6.14
C GLN A 82 13.54 -2.62 -7.53
N ILE A 83 13.90 -3.57 -8.40
CA ILE A 83 13.25 -3.74 -9.71
C ILE A 83 11.74 -3.92 -9.56
N LEU A 84 11.32 -4.69 -8.57
CA LEU A 84 9.90 -5.00 -8.35
C LEU A 84 9.12 -3.76 -7.91
N VAL A 85 9.70 -2.95 -7.02
CA VAL A 85 9.14 -1.66 -6.60
C VAL A 85 9.08 -0.72 -7.80
N VAL A 86 10.20 -0.48 -8.49
CA VAL A 86 10.28 0.41 -9.66
C VAL A 86 9.29 0.00 -10.74
N ARG A 87 9.21 -1.28 -11.11
CA ARG A 87 8.26 -1.80 -12.12
C ARG A 87 6.82 -1.44 -11.76
N ASN A 88 6.43 -1.69 -10.52
CA ASN A 88 5.09 -1.42 -10.04
C ASN A 88 4.81 0.10 -9.98
N THR A 89 5.80 0.91 -9.57
CA THR A 89 5.69 2.36 -9.53
C THR A 89 5.56 2.96 -10.94
N VAL A 90 6.31 2.48 -11.93
CA VAL A 90 6.18 2.95 -13.32
C VAL A 90 4.73 2.81 -13.82
N VAL A 91 4.06 1.69 -13.49
CA VAL A 91 2.64 1.51 -13.81
C VAL A 91 1.77 2.52 -13.08
N CYS A 92 2.05 2.81 -11.80
CA CYS A 92 1.32 3.81 -11.02
C CYS A 92 1.48 5.22 -11.62
N CYS A 93 2.71 5.61 -12.00
CA CYS A 93 3.01 6.89 -12.64
C CYS A 93 2.29 7.01 -13.99
N PHE A 94 2.28 5.94 -14.78
CA PHE A 94 1.54 5.89 -16.04
C PHE A 94 0.03 6.09 -15.80
N CYS A 95 -0.56 5.39 -14.83
CA CYS A 95 -1.97 5.57 -14.47
C CYS A 95 -2.27 6.98 -13.99
N ALA A 96 -1.39 7.59 -13.19
CA ALA A 96 -1.52 8.98 -12.76
C ALA A 96 -1.46 9.95 -13.96
N GLY A 97 -0.53 9.74 -14.89
CA GLY A 97 -0.42 10.50 -16.14
C GLY A 97 -1.67 10.45 -17.00
N VAL A 98 -2.21 9.25 -17.21
CA VAL A 98 -3.46 9.05 -17.98
C VAL A 98 -4.65 9.70 -17.28
N ALA A 99 -4.76 9.56 -15.95
CA ALA A 99 -5.83 10.18 -15.18
C ALA A 99 -5.77 11.71 -15.26
N ASN A 100 -4.59 12.30 -15.02
CA ASN A 100 -4.39 13.75 -15.14
C ASN A 100 -4.66 14.26 -16.56
N GLY A 101 -4.24 13.52 -17.59
CA GLY A 101 -4.55 13.84 -18.98
C GLY A 101 -6.06 13.88 -19.24
N ALA A 102 -6.82 12.92 -18.70
CA ALA A 102 -8.29 12.93 -18.80
C ALA A 102 -8.91 14.16 -18.12
N PHE A 103 -8.42 14.54 -16.93
CA PHE A 103 -8.85 15.76 -16.25
C PHE A 103 -8.49 17.02 -17.03
N TYR A 104 -7.29 17.08 -17.60
CA TYR A 104 -6.82 18.20 -18.40
C TYR A 104 -7.63 18.39 -19.69
N VAL A 105 -8.14 17.31 -20.30
CA VAL A 105 -9.03 17.43 -21.47
C VAL A 105 -10.36 18.13 -21.11
N GLY A 106 -10.81 18.05 -19.87
CA GLY A 106 -12.07 18.66 -19.43
C GLY A 106 -13.29 18.06 -20.15
N ASN A 107 -14.27 18.89 -20.49
CA ASN A 107 -15.46 18.46 -21.21
C ASN A 107 -15.18 18.23 -22.70
N VAL A 108 -15.12 16.97 -23.13
CA VAL A 108 -14.89 16.61 -24.54
C VAL A 108 -16.04 17.05 -25.45
N PHE A 109 -17.26 17.14 -24.92
CA PHE A 109 -18.46 17.42 -25.73
C PHE A 109 -18.64 18.88 -26.10
N THR A 110 -17.93 19.81 -25.43
CA THR A 110 -18.01 21.24 -25.75
C THR A 110 -17.09 21.64 -26.88
N PHE A 111 -16.18 20.76 -27.33
CA PHE A 111 -15.12 21.05 -28.29
C PHE A 111 -14.25 22.28 -27.93
N LYS A 112 -14.29 22.73 -26.68
CA LYS A 112 -13.47 23.83 -26.14
C LYS A 112 -12.28 23.27 -25.38
N SER A 113 -11.15 23.97 -25.44
CA SER A 113 -10.02 23.70 -24.53
C SER A 113 -10.47 23.82 -23.08
N SER A 114 -9.90 23.04 -22.16
CA SER A 114 -10.22 23.09 -20.73
C SER A 114 -9.97 24.46 -20.10
N VAL A 115 -9.05 25.22 -20.70
CA VAL A 115 -8.68 26.60 -20.30
C VAL A 115 -9.84 27.57 -20.57
N ASP A 116 -10.63 27.30 -21.61
CA ASP A 116 -11.74 28.15 -22.06
C ASP A 116 -13.11 27.68 -21.54
N GLN A 117 -13.12 26.57 -20.79
CA GLN A 117 -14.35 26.03 -20.19
C GLN A 117 -14.73 26.83 -18.95
N SER A 118 -16.03 27.04 -18.76
CA SER A 118 -16.50 27.63 -17.51
C SER A 118 -16.21 26.71 -16.32
N LEU A 119 -15.99 27.27 -15.13
CA LEU A 119 -15.79 26.50 -13.90
C LEU A 119 -16.88 25.44 -13.68
N LYS A 120 -18.13 25.78 -14.02
CA LYS A 120 -19.31 24.91 -13.90
C LYS A 120 -19.27 23.71 -14.85
N GLU A 121 -18.90 23.93 -16.11
CA GLU A 121 -18.75 22.88 -17.11
C GLU A 121 -17.56 21.98 -16.76
N PHE A 122 -16.42 22.59 -16.40
CA PHE A 122 -15.21 21.86 -16.03
C PHE A 122 -15.42 21.01 -14.78
N THR A 123 -16.11 21.52 -13.76
CA THR A 123 -16.41 20.75 -12.53
C THR A 123 -17.25 19.52 -12.83
N THR A 124 -18.24 19.63 -13.72
CA THR A 124 -19.08 18.49 -14.10
C THR A 124 -18.30 17.46 -14.90
N ALA A 125 -17.47 17.90 -15.85
CA ALA A 125 -16.57 17.01 -16.59
C ALA A 125 -15.58 16.31 -15.66
N MET A 126 -15.00 17.03 -14.70
CA MET A 126 -14.11 16.49 -13.68
C MET A 126 -14.81 15.40 -12.85
N LEU A 127 -16.05 15.61 -12.38
CA LEU A 127 -16.81 14.58 -11.65
C LEU A 127 -17.05 13.33 -12.49
N VAL A 128 -17.37 13.49 -13.78
CA VAL A 128 -17.54 12.38 -14.71
C VAL A 128 -16.22 11.63 -14.89
N TRP A 129 -15.11 12.34 -15.10
CA TRP A 129 -13.78 11.74 -15.20
C TRP A 129 -13.38 11.02 -13.92
N MET A 130 -13.68 11.57 -12.74
CA MET A 130 -13.45 10.88 -11.47
C MET A 130 -14.16 9.53 -11.41
N ALA A 131 -15.43 9.43 -11.85
CA ALA A 131 -16.13 8.16 -11.88
C ALA A 131 -15.52 7.18 -12.91
N ILE A 132 -15.18 7.67 -14.11
CA ILE A 132 -14.61 6.81 -15.16
C ILE A 132 -13.23 6.29 -14.75
N THR A 133 -12.30 7.16 -14.34
CA THR A 133 -10.94 6.77 -13.94
C THR A 133 -10.97 5.86 -12.72
N TYR A 134 -11.81 6.16 -11.72
CA TYR A 134 -12.00 5.30 -10.55
C TYR A 134 -12.57 3.94 -10.93
N ALA A 135 -13.57 3.89 -11.82
CA ALA A 135 -14.16 2.64 -12.24
C ALA A 135 -13.16 1.75 -13.00
N VAL A 136 -12.44 2.33 -13.95
CA VAL A 136 -11.40 1.64 -14.73
C VAL A 136 -10.31 1.10 -13.83
N ILE A 137 -9.76 1.91 -12.92
CA ILE A 137 -8.66 1.49 -12.07
C ILE A 137 -9.08 0.39 -11.08
N MET A 138 -10.29 0.50 -10.52
CA MET A 138 -10.83 -0.50 -9.62
C MET A 138 -11.10 -1.82 -10.34
N LEU A 139 -11.61 -1.78 -11.58
CA LEU A 139 -11.75 -2.97 -12.41
C LEU A 139 -10.40 -3.66 -12.63
N ILE A 140 -9.39 -2.92 -13.11
CA ILE A 140 -8.05 -3.46 -13.38
C ILE A 140 -7.42 -4.04 -12.10
N ALA A 141 -7.53 -3.33 -10.97
CA ALA A 141 -6.95 -3.77 -9.69
C ALA A 141 -7.54 -5.09 -9.17
N HIS A 142 -8.79 -5.42 -9.54
CA HIS A 142 -9.47 -6.65 -9.13
C HIS A 142 -9.27 -7.83 -10.09
N VAL A 143 -8.80 -7.60 -11.32
CA VAL A 143 -8.55 -8.66 -12.30
C VAL A 143 -7.51 -9.68 -11.84
N PRO A 144 -6.33 -9.30 -11.29
CA PRO A 144 -5.32 -10.26 -10.84
C PRO A 144 -5.86 -11.25 -9.80
N ILE A 145 -6.78 -10.81 -8.94
CA ILE A 145 -7.41 -11.67 -7.93
C ILE A 145 -8.20 -12.78 -8.62
N LEU A 146 -9.01 -12.44 -9.63
CA LEU A 146 -9.77 -13.43 -10.41
C LEU A 146 -8.86 -14.32 -11.26
N MET A 147 -7.73 -13.79 -11.75
CA MET A 147 -6.79 -14.57 -12.57
C MET A 147 -6.14 -15.74 -11.82
N THR A 148 -6.03 -15.63 -10.49
CA THR A 148 -5.52 -16.72 -9.63
C THR A 148 -6.53 -17.85 -9.40
N GLN A 149 -7.77 -17.68 -9.84
CA GLN A 149 -8.87 -18.63 -9.58
C GLN A 149 -9.06 -19.62 -10.72
N LYS A 150 -9.54 -20.83 -10.38
CA LYS A 150 -9.91 -21.86 -11.36
C LYS A 150 -11.41 -21.77 -11.66
N PHE A 151 -11.74 -21.36 -12.88
CA PHE A 151 -13.12 -21.24 -13.35
C PHE A 151 -13.69 -22.59 -13.78
N ILE A 152 -14.96 -22.83 -13.45
CA ILE A 152 -15.67 -24.08 -13.78
C ILE A 152 -15.78 -24.28 -15.30
N LYS A 153 -16.01 -23.20 -16.05
CA LYS A 153 -16.16 -23.23 -17.51
C LYS A 153 -14.85 -23.63 -18.24
N TYR A 154 -13.69 -23.40 -17.62
CA TYR A 154 -12.37 -23.67 -18.21
C TYR A 154 -11.43 -24.25 -17.14
N PRO A 155 -11.59 -25.54 -16.77
CA PRO A 155 -10.88 -26.14 -15.64
C PRO A 155 -9.36 -26.22 -15.83
N ASN A 156 -8.91 -26.39 -17.08
CA ASN A 156 -7.52 -26.67 -17.42
C ASN A 156 -6.73 -25.45 -17.92
N LYS A 157 -7.36 -24.28 -18.08
CA LYS A 157 -6.70 -23.07 -18.58
C LYS A 157 -6.70 -21.99 -17.52
N ARG A 158 -5.55 -21.33 -17.33
CA ARG A 158 -5.50 -20.10 -16.53
C ARG A 158 -6.33 -19.02 -17.24
N PRO A 159 -7.24 -18.33 -16.55
CA PRO A 159 -8.05 -17.30 -17.17
C PRO A 159 -7.18 -16.12 -17.64
N SER A 160 -7.42 -15.67 -18.87
CA SER A 160 -6.76 -14.48 -19.43
C SER A 160 -7.24 -13.20 -18.73
N PHE A 161 -6.38 -12.17 -18.71
CA PHE A 161 -6.71 -10.84 -18.21
C PHE A 161 -8.00 -10.31 -18.83
N TRP A 162 -8.11 -10.34 -20.16
CA TRP A 162 -9.26 -9.85 -20.91
C TRP A 162 -10.55 -10.61 -20.60
N PHE A 163 -10.46 -11.92 -20.35
CA PHE A 163 -11.60 -12.74 -19.97
C PHE A 163 -12.17 -12.30 -18.61
N CYS A 164 -11.30 -12.13 -17.61
CA CYS A 164 -11.69 -11.65 -16.29
C CYS A 164 -12.23 -10.22 -16.34
N ALA A 165 -11.55 -9.31 -17.06
CA ALA A 165 -11.95 -7.92 -17.19
C ALA A 165 -13.33 -7.76 -17.86
N SER A 166 -13.53 -8.40 -19.02
CA SER A 166 -14.82 -8.35 -19.74
C SER A 166 -15.97 -8.90 -18.88
N LYS A 167 -15.72 -10.00 -18.16
CA LYS A 167 -16.72 -10.59 -17.27
C LYS A 167 -17.05 -9.68 -16.09
N LEU A 168 -16.03 -9.06 -15.48
CA LEU A 168 -16.22 -8.15 -14.37
C LEU A 168 -17.03 -6.93 -14.80
N MET A 169 -16.67 -6.31 -15.93
CA MET A 169 -17.43 -5.21 -16.53
C MET A 169 -18.90 -5.57 -16.77
N LYS A 170 -19.18 -6.74 -17.37
CA LYS A 170 -20.55 -7.22 -17.62
C LYS A 170 -21.36 -7.45 -16.34
N LYS A 171 -20.72 -7.75 -15.21
CA LYS A 171 -21.40 -8.00 -13.94
C LYS A 171 -21.52 -6.74 -13.07
N SER A 172 -20.70 -5.71 -13.31
CA SER A 172 -20.71 -4.45 -12.58
C SER A 172 -21.32 -3.27 -13.35
N TYR A 173 -21.79 -3.46 -14.59
CA TYR A 173 -22.27 -2.36 -15.45
C TYR A 173 -23.40 -1.53 -14.82
N ILE A 174 -24.33 -2.16 -14.08
CA ILE A 174 -25.44 -1.44 -13.41
C ILE A 174 -24.87 -0.51 -12.33
N ALA A 175 -23.90 -0.99 -11.55
CA ALA A 175 -23.26 -0.17 -10.53
C ALA A 175 -22.42 0.97 -11.14
N PHE A 176 -21.79 0.71 -12.30
CA PHE A 176 -21.11 1.74 -13.06
C PHE A 176 -22.08 2.81 -13.56
N ALA A 177 -23.19 2.40 -14.20
CA ALA A 177 -24.21 3.32 -14.68
C ALA A 177 -24.81 4.14 -13.53
N ALA A 178 -25.15 3.50 -12.40
CA ALA A 178 -25.66 4.19 -11.22
C ALA A 178 -24.66 5.22 -10.66
N SER A 179 -23.37 4.88 -10.60
CA SER A 179 -22.33 5.82 -10.16
C SER A 179 -22.14 6.95 -11.17
N LEU A 180 -22.10 6.66 -12.47
CA LEU A 180 -21.97 7.70 -13.50
C LEU A 180 -23.16 8.68 -13.46
N SER A 181 -24.38 8.17 -13.39
CA SER A 181 -25.60 8.98 -13.22
C SER A 181 -25.55 9.81 -11.94
N GLY A 182 -25.05 9.24 -10.83
CA GLY A 182 -24.84 9.96 -9.59
C GLY A 182 -23.85 11.13 -9.72
N MET A 183 -22.74 10.96 -10.43
CA MET A 183 -21.78 12.05 -10.67
C MET A 183 -22.38 13.16 -11.53
N ILE A 184 -23.13 12.80 -12.57
CA ILE A 184 -23.81 13.78 -13.43
C ILE A 184 -24.84 14.56 -12.62
N ALA A 185 -25.63 13.90 -11.77
CA ALA A 185 -26.60 14.55 -10.90
C ALA A 185 -25.92 15.51 -9.90
N VAL A 186 -24.79 15.12 -9.30
CA VAL A 186 -23.98 16.01 -8.45
C VAL A 186 -23.45 17.19 -9.26
N GLY A 187 -22.97 16.97 -10.49
CA GLY A 187 -22.53 18.05 -11.39
C GLY A 187 -23.64 19.06 -11.66
N ILE A 188 -24.83 18.58 -12.06
CA ILE A 188 -26.01 19.44 -12.30
C ILE A 188 -26.38 20.22 -11.03
N LEU A 189 -26.38 19.57 -9.87
CA LEU A 189 -26.66 20.23 -8.59
C LEU A 189 -25.66 21.37 -8.32
N VAL A 190 -24.37 21.11 -8.52
CA VAL A 190 -23.29 22.11 -8.34
C VAL A 190 -23.45 23.29 -9.31
N GLN A 191 -23.93 23.05 -10.54
CA GLN A 191 -24.15 24.11 -11.53
C GLN A 191 -25.34 25.03 -11.19
N HIS A 192 -26.41 24.46 -10.63
CA HIS A 192 -27.68 25.14 -10.40
C HIS A 192 -27.86 25.68 -8.98
N THR A 193 -27.04 25.24 -8.03
CA THR A 193 -27.17 25.60 -6.62
C THR A 193 -26.01 26.47 -6.16
N ARG A 194 -26.27 27.78 -5.97
CA ARG A 194 -25.31 28.71 -5.34
C ARG A 194 -24.92 28.27 -3.92
N LEU A 195 -25.79 27.53 -3.24
CA LEU A 195 -25.58 26.97 -1.89
C LEU A 195 -24.26 26.18 -1.76
N MET A 196 -23.84 25.48 -2.81
CA MET A 196 -22.64 24.63 -2.80
C MET A 196 -21.32 25.42 -2.85
N HIS A 197 -21.36 26.68 -3.29
CA HIS A 197 -20.18 27.55 -3.40
C HIS A 197 -20.19 28.68 -2.35
N GLU A 198 -21.36 29.22 -1.99
CA GLU A 198 -21.47 30.38 -1.09
C GLU A 198 -21.49 30.01 0.41
N TYR A 199 -22.07 28.85 0.80
CA TYR A 199 -22.28 28.52 2.22
C TYR A 199 -21.28 27.50 2.79
N PHE A 200 -20.60 26.72 1.94
CA PHE A 200 -19.69 25.67 2.39
C PHE A 200 -18.24 26.00 2.02
N ARG A 201 -17.42 26.30 3.05
CA ARG A 201 -15.96 26.48 2.92
C ARG A 201 -15.25 25.22 2.42
N PHE A 202 -15.84 24.04 2.65
CA PHE A 202 -15.36 22.77 2.15
C PHE A 202 -16.03 22.43 0.82
N LYS A 203 -15.25 22.04 -0.19
CA LYS A 203 -15.73 21.70 -1.54
C LYS A 203 -16.60 20.44 -1.51
N MET A 204 -17.91 20.62 -1.28
CA MET A 204 -18.88 19.54 -1.08
C MET A 204 -19.00 18.58 -2.27
N HIS A 205 -18.76 19.07 -3.48
CA HIS A 205 -18.79 18.26 -4.69
C HIS A 205 -17.79 17.08 -4.65
N PHE A 206 -16.60 17.28 -4.07
CA PHE A 206 -15.60 16.23 -3.89
C PHE A 206 -16.11 15.14 -2.93
N TYR A 207 -16.70 15.52 -1.79
CA TYR A 207 -17.19 14.55 -0.80
C TYR A 207 -18.37 13.75 -1.32
N LEU A 208 -19.29 14.39 -2.05
CA LEU A 208 -20.38 13.70 -2.74
C LEU A 208 -19.84 12.73 -3.80
N ALA A 209 -18.77 13.11 -4.51
CA ALA A 209 -18.09 12.21 -5.46
C ALA A 209 -17.53 10.97 -4.75
N VAL A 210 -16.92 11.12 -3.57
CA VAL A 210 -16.39 9.99 -2.78
C VAL A 210 -17.52 9.03 -2.37
N VAL A 211 -18.64 9.56 -1.88
CA VAL A 211 -19.83 8.75 -1.53
C VAL A 211 -20.37 8.02 -2.75
N ASN A 212 -20.41 8.68 -3.90
CA ASN A 212 -20.89 8.07 -5.13
C ASN A 212 -19.91 7.01 -5.70
N ASN A 213 -18.61 7.18 -5.51
CA ASN A 213 -17.60 6.15 -5.82
C ASN A 213 -17.73 4.92 -4.91
N LEU A 214 -18.20 5.09 -3.66
CA LEU A 214 -18.50 3.97 -2.76
C LEU A 214 -19.63 3.08 -3.32
N THR A 215 -20.63 3.66 -3.99
CA THR A 215 -21.68 2.91 -4.72
C THR A 215 -21.07 1.98 -5.77
N PHE A 216 -20.14 2.48 -6.58
CA PHE A 216 -19.44 1.65 -7.57
C PHE A 216 -18.62 0.54 -6.89
N THR A 217 -17.84 0.88 -5.86
CA THR A 217 -17.03 -0.10 -5.12
C THR A 217 -17.87 -1.21 -4.51
N ALA A 218 -19.01 -0.89 -3.90
CA ALA A 218 -19.93 -1.89 -3.37
C ALA A 218 -20.47 -2.82 -4.46
N GLY A 219 -20.84 -2.26 -5.61
CA GLY A 219 -21.33 -3.03 -6.76
C GLY A 219 -20.27 -3.91 -7.41
N LEU A 220 -19.05 -3.40 -7.56
CA LEU A 220 -17.91 -4.16 -8.07
C LEU A 220 -17.57 -5.32 -7.14
N MET A 221 -17.52 -5.07 -5.83
CA MET A 221 -17.20 -6.09 -4.83
C MET A 221 -18.26 -7.17 -4.74
N PHE A 222 -19.54 -6.78 -4.87
CA PHE A 222 -20.64 -7.72 -5.03
C PHE A 222 -20.45 -8.60 -6.26
N ALA A 223 -20.10 -8.01 -7.42
CA ALA A 223 -19.82 -8.76 -8.65
C ALA A 223 -18.63 -9.72 -8.51
N VAL A 224 -17.51 -9.29 -7.91
CA VAL A 224 -16.34 -10.15 -7.64
C VAL A 224 -16.72 -11.35 -6.78
N ARG A 225 -17.46 -11.13 -5.68
CA ARG A 225 -17.88 -12.22 -4.78
C ARG A 225 -18.84 -13.19 -5.46
N ARG A 226 -19.76 -12.68 -6.27
CA ARG A 226 -20.69 -13.50 -7.04
C ARG A 226 -19.94 -14.40 -8.04
N ILE A 227 -19.02 -13.83 -8.82
CA ILE A 227 -18.17 -14.59 -9.75
C ILE A 227 -17.38 -15.66 -8.99
N TYR A 228 -16.77 -15.30 -7.86
CA TYR A 228 -16.01 -16.25 -7.04
C TYR A 228 -16.87 -17.43 -6.59
N TYR A 229 -18.03 -17.19 -5.97
CA TYR A 229 -18.84 -18.28 -5.40
C TYR A 229 -19.63 -19.09 -6.43
N GLU A 230 -20.08 -18.48 -7.52
CA GLU A 230 -20.91 -19.16 -8.52
C GLU A 230 -20.08 -19.83 -9.62
N GLU A 231 -18.92 -19.26 -9.98
CA GLU A 231 -18.24 -19.63 -11.22
C GLU A 231 -16.85 -20.24 -11.02
N THR A 232 -16.37 -20.34 -9.77
CA THR A 232 -15.07 -20.97 -9.46
C THR A 232 -15.25 -22.25 -8.62
N TYR A 233 -14.34 -23.21 -8.81
CA TYR A 233 -14.33 -24.44 -8.01
C TYR A 233 -14.14 -24.14 -6.51
N GLN A 234 -13.18 -23.27 -6.19
CA GLN A 234 -12.84 -22.91 -4.81
C GLN A 234 -14.03 -22.24 -4.08
N GLY A 235 -14.81 -21.43 -4.78
CA GLY A 235 -16.02 -20.83 -4.24
C GLY A 235 -17.17 -21.82 -4.08
N ARG A 236 -17.37 -22.69 -5.07
CA ARG A 236 -18.41 -23.73 -5.05
C ARG A 236 -18.18 -24.73 -3.91
N ASP A 237 -16.96 -25.23 -3.77
CA ASP A 237 -16.59 -26.18 -2.72
C ASP A 237 -16.81 -25.58 -1.32
N ARG A 238 -16.49 -24.30 -1.14
CA ARG A 238 -16.76 -23.58 0.13
C ARG A 238 -18.24 -23.41 0.41
N ARG A 239 -19.05 -23.10 -0.61
CA ARG A 239 -20.52 -23.01 -0.48
C ARG A 239 -21.13 -24.37 -0.11
N SER A 240 -20.66 -25.44 -0.75
CA SER A 240 -21.12 -26.81 -0.49
C SER A 240 -20.64 -27.36 0.85
N ALA A 241 -19.45 -27.01 1.31
CA ALA A 241 -18.92 -27.42 2.61
C ALA A 241 -19.78 -26.90 3.79
N GLN A 242 -20.35 -25.70 3.69
CA GLN A 242 -21.25 -25.17 4.72
C GLN A 242 -22.59 -25.92 4.77
N SER A 243 -23.13 -26.30 3.61
CA SER A 243 -24.39 -27.06 3.52
C SER A 243 -24.29 -28.46 4.12
N LYS A 244 -23.08 -29.04 4.17
CA LYS A 244 -22.83 -30.36 4.78
C LYS A 244 -22.48 -30.29 6.27
N HIS A 245 -22.11 -29.12 6.78
CA HIS A 245 -21.69 -28.94 8.18
C HIS A 245 -22.87 -28.62 9.12
N SER A 246 -24.08 -28.40 8.58
CA SER A 246 -25.31 -28.30 9.37
C SER A 246 -25.84 -29.65 9.85
N SER A 247 -25.26 -30.78 9.43
CA SER A 247 -25.79 -32.13 9.69
C SER A 247 -24.86 -33.08 10.46
N THR A 248 -23.66 -32.69 10.90
CA THR A 248 -22.79 -33.61 11.67
C THR A 248 -21.94 -32.95 12.75
N THR A 249 -22.06 -33.52 13.96
CA THR A 249 -21.31 -33.22 15.17
C THR A 249 -19.83 -33.62 15.00
N ARG A 250 -18.95 -32.68 14.61
CA ARG A 250 -17.49 -32.93 14.61
C ARG A 250 -16.68 -31.80 15.24
N SER A 251 -15.57 -32.21 15.85
CA SER A 251 -14.66 -31.47 16.72
C SER A 251 -14.14 -30.14 16.15
N LYS A 252 -13.83 -29.20 17.06
CA LYS A 252 -13.38 -27.81 16.86
C LYS A 252 -11.99 -27.66 16.20
N ALA A 253 -11.65 -28.44 15.18
CA ALA A 253 -10.43 -28.24 14.40
C ALA A 253 -10.74 -27.40 13.15
N TYR A 254 -10.28 -26.13 13.15
CA TYR A 254 -10.32 -25.16 12.04
C TYR A 254 -11.68 -25.02 11.33
N ARG A 255 -12.59 -24.23 11.92
CA ARG A 255 -13.84 -23.82 11.23
C ARG A 255 -13.51 -22.97 10.00
N PRO A 256 -13.81 -23.40 8.76
CA PRO A 256 -13.76 -22.50 7.61
C PRO A 256 -14.78 -21.37 7.81
N PRO A 257 -14.50 -20.14 7.32
CA PRO A 257 -15.42 -19.02 7.49
C PRO A 257 -16.79 -19.34 6.91
N LYS A 258 -17.86 -19.04 7.66
CA LYS A 258 -19.25 -19.24 7.23
C LYS A 258 -19.48 -18.53 5.90
N TYR A 259 -19.96 -19.26 4.89
CA TYR A 259 -20.45 -18.62 3.68
C TYR A 259 -21.71 -17.81 4.04
N HIS A 260 -21.74 -16.60 3.51
CA HIS A 260 -22.85 -15.69 3.63
C HIS A 260 -23.21 -15.28 2.21
N THR A 261 -24.51 -15.22 1.93
CA THR A 261 -25.00 -14.72 0.66
C THR A 261 -24.46 -13.31 0.43
N PRO A 262 -23.83 -13.04 -0.73
CA PRO A 262 -23.36 -11.70 -1.04
C PRO A 262 -24.57 -10.77 -1.09
N SER A 263 -24.47 -9.62 -0.43
CA SER A 263 -25.50 -8.59 -0.39
C SER A 263 -24.85 -7.24 -0.65
N TYR A 264 -25.43 -6.46 -1.57
CA TYR A 264 -24.92 -5.15 -1.93
C TYR A 264 -24.79 -4.22 -0.71
N TRP A 265 -25.82 -4.13 0.12
CA TRP A 265 -25.82 -3.27 1.31
C TRP A 265 -24.74 -3.66 2.32
N ARG A 266 -24.47 -4.97 2.43
CA ARG A 266 -23.39 -5.46 3.28
C ARG A 266 -22.02 -5.05 2.73
N GLU A 267 -21.80 -5.12 1.42
CA GLU A 267 -20.55 -4.64 0.83
C GLU A 267 -20.39 -3.12 1.00
N TYR A 268 -21.46 -2.36 0.79
CA TYR A 268 -21.46 -0.92 1.00
C TYR A 268 -21.02 -0.55 2.43
N ARG A 269 -21.61 -1.19 3.44
CA ARG A 269 -21.23 -1.00 4.85
C ARG A 269 -19.81 -1.45 5.16
N ASN A 270 -19.33 -2.53 4.53
CA ASN A 270 -17.96 -3.02 4.75
C ASN A 270 -16.89 -2.08 4.17
N HIS A 271 -17.19 -1.37 3.09
CA HIS A 271 -16.25 -0.47 2.43
C HIS A 271 -16.36 0.99 2.87
N LEU A 272 -17.37 1.32 3.68
CA LEU A 272 -17.54 2.65 4.28
C LEU A 272 -16.29 3.16 5.03
N PRO A 273 -15.54 2.35 5.82
CA PRO A 273 -14.34 2.82 6.48
C PRO A 273 -13.25 3.28 5.51
N ASN A 274 -13.13 2.63 4.34
CA ASN A 274 -12.16 3.06 3.31
C ASN A 274 -12.57 4.41 2.69
N ALA A 275 -13.86 4.60 2.42
CA ALA A 275 -14.37 5.88 1.94
C ALA A 275 -14.14 6.98 2.98
N LEU A 276 -14.33 6.68 4.27
CA LEU A 276 -14.03 7.61 5.36
C LEU A 276 -12.55 7.99 5.38
N THR A 277 -11.63 7.05 5.12
CA THR A 277 -10.19 7.36 4.99
C THR A 277 -9.93 8.36 3.86
N ILE A 278 -10.59 8.21 2.70
CA ILE A 278 -10.47 9.14 1.56
C ILE A 278 -11.07 10.52 1.92
N VAL A 279 -12.21 10.55 2.62
CA VAL A 279 -12.84 11.79 3.11
C VAL A 279 -11.91 12.52 4.08
N ILE A 280 -11.31 11.82 5.04
CA ILE A 280 -10.35 12.38 6.00
C ILE A 280 -9.12 12.91 5.26
N ALA A 281 -8.59 12.16 4.29
CA ALA A 281 -7.46 12.60 3.49
C ALA A 281 -7.77 13.87 2.68
N GLY A 282 -8.90 13.94 1.99
CA GLY A 282 -9.33 15.16 1.30
C GLY A 282 -9.58 16.32 2.28
N GLY A 283 -10.10 16.05 3.47
CA GLY A 283 -10.21 17.03 4.55
C GLY A 283 -8.87 17.58 5.01
N TYR A 284 -7.85 16.72 5.15
CA TYR A 284 -6.47 17.13 5.43
C TYR A 284 -5.95 18.07 4.33
N VAL A 285 -6.10 17.71 3.04
CA VAL A 285 -5.65 18.59 1.93
C VAL A 285 -6.38 19.93 1.93
N HIS A 286 -7.69 19.94 2.20
CA HIS A 286 -8.45 21.19 2.33
C HIS A 286 -7.95 22.08 3.47
N ILE A 287 -7.76 21.53 4.67
CA ILE A 287 -7.28 22.30 5.83
C ILE A 287 -5.90 22.90 5.53
N VAL A 288 -5.03 22.09 4.92
CA VAL A 288 -3.70 22.51 4.47
C VAL A 288 -3.77 23.64 3.46
N LEU A 289 -4.63 23.52 2.44
CA LEU A 289 -4.77 24.54 1.40
C LEU A 289 -5.32 25.85 1.97
N MET A 290 -6.27 25.79 2.91
CA MET A 290 -6.79 26.96 3.60
C MET A 290 -5.71 27.63 4.47
N TRP A 291 -4.89 26.83 5.16
CA TRP A 291 -3.76 27.33 5.94
C TRP A 291 -2.73 28.02 5.05
N TRP A 292 -2.40 27.41 3.91
CA TRP A 292 -1.49 27.97 2.91
C TRP A 292 -1.95 29.35 2.43
N GLN A 293 -3.22 29.49 2.07
CA GLN A 293 -3.77 30.77 1.59
C GLN A 293 -3.73 31.89 2.65
N HIS A 294 -3.63 31.54 3.93
CA HIS A 294 -3.65 32.50 5.04
C HIS A 294 -2.25 32.79 5.62
N ALA A 295 -1.29 31.88 5.45
CA ALA A 295 0.07 32.02 5.97
C ALA A 295 1.04 32.43 4.85
N GLY A 296 1.72 33.58 5.00
CA GLY A 296 2.63 34.16 4.00
C GLY A 296 3.67 33.21 3.38
N GLU A 297 4.17 33.56 2.19
CA GLU A 297 4.66 32.66 1.12
C GLU A 297 5.83 31.70 1.45
N GLN A 298 6.73 32.00 2.39
CA GLN A 298 7.92 31.14 2.63
C GLN A 298 7.89 30.39 3.97
N ALA A 299 7.44 31.04 5.05
CA ALA A 299 7.33 30.40 6.35
C ALA A 299 6.24 29.32 6.39
N SER A 300 5.20 29.46 5.55
CA SER A 300 4.11 28.50 5.41
C SER A 300 4.56 27.18 4.78
N VAL A 301 5.46 27.22 3.79
CA VAL A 301 5.97 26.02 3.09
C VAL A 301 6.77 25.13 4.01
N MET A 302 7.72 25.71 4.75
CA MET A 302 8.55 24.94 5.67
C MET A 302 7.72 24.35 6.81
N THR A 303 6.79 25.14 7.36
CA THR A 303 5.85 24.65 8.39
C THR A 303 5.00 23.50 7.87
N PHE A 304 4.52 23.60 6.63
CA PHE A 304 3.73 22.57 6.01
C PHE A 304 4.52 21.27 5.74
N ALA A 305 5.73 21.37 5.20
CA ALA A 305 6.60 20.23 4.96
C ALA A 305 6.94 19.50 6.27
N VAL A 306 7.30 20.26 7.32
CA VAL A 306 7.58 19.71 8.65
C VAL A 306 6.34 19.04 9.24
N PHE A 307 5.16 19.68 9.14
CA PHE A 307 3.91 19.10 9.64
C PHE A 307 3.55 17.79 8.91
N GLY A 308 3.71 17.74 7.58
CA GLY A 308 3.51 16.53 6.79
C GLY A 308 4.41 15.38 7.24
N ILE A 309 5.71 15.64 7.43
CA ILE A 309 6.69 14.66 7.93
C ILE A 309 6.32 14.17 9.34
N VAL A 310 5.99 15.09 10.24
CA VAL A 310 5.60 14.74 11.63
C VAL A 310 4.32 13.89 11.64
N LEU A 311 3.31 14.28 10.84
CA LEU A 311 2.07 13.52 10.72
C LEU A 311 2.32 12.12 10.14
N LYS A 312 3.17 11.99 9.12
CA LYS A 312 3.61 10.70 8.55
C LYS A 312 4.23 9.82 9.62
N LEU A 313 5.20 10.34 10.39
CA LEU A 313 5.88 9.58 11.45
C LEU A 313 4.92 9.15 12.56
N ILE A 314 4.02 10.02 13.00
CA ILE A 314 3.00 9.68 14.01
C ILE A 314 2.09 8.57 13.50
N LEU A 315 1.61 8.65 12.27
CA LEU A 315 0.73 7.62 11.69
C LEU A 315 1.45 6.28 11.54
N GLN A 316 2.73 6.27 11.13
CA GLN A 316 3.56 5.07 11.06
C GLN A 316 3.73 4.43 12.44
N GLU A 317 4.00 5.20 13.49
CA GLU A 317 4.16 4.64 14.84
C GLU A 317 2.82 4.19 15.46
N VAL A 318 1.72 4.92 15.21
CA VAL A 318 0.37 4.48 15.61
C VAL A 318 -0.02 3.16 14.93
N ALA A 319 0.28 3.01 13.64
CA ALA A 319 0.06 1.76 12.91
C ALA A 319 0.88 0.61 13.52
N ARG A 320 2.13 0.87 13.92
CA ARG A 320 2.99 -0.10 14.60
C ARG A 320 2.38 -0.56 15.92
N LEU A 321 2.00 0.39 16.77
CA LEU A 321 1.38 0.12 18.06
C LEU A 321 0.08 -0.67 17.90
N TYR A 322 -0.73 -0.31 16.89
CA TYR A 322 -1.97 -1.01 16.57
C TYR A 322 -1.72 -2.46 16.13
N VAL A 323 -0.79 -2.69 15.20
CA VAL A 323 -0.44 -4.02 14.69
C VAL A 323 0.06 -4.92 15.83
N LEU A 324 0.95 -4.41 16.68
CA LEU A 324 1.49 -5.15 17.81
C LEU A 324 0.42 -5.43 18.87
N LYS A 325 -0.38 -4.44 19.26
CA LYS A 325 -1.45 -4.58 20.27
C LYS A 325 -2.54 -5.56 19.83
N LYS A 326 -2.92 -5.54 18.54
CA LYS A 326 -3.95 -6.42 17.97
C LYS A 326 -3.39 -7.75 17.44
N LYS A 327 -2.09 -8.01 17.58
CA LYS A 327 -1.40 -9.22 17.09
C LYS A 327 -1.71 -9.54 15.62
N ILE A 328 -1.79 -8.50 14.77
CA ILE A 328 -2.08 -8.65 13.34
C ILE A 328 -0.89 -9.34 12.67
N ARG A 329 -1.15 -10.45 11.96
CA ARG A 329 -0.12 -11.25 11.27
C ARG A 329 -0.09 -11.08 9.76
N SER A 330 -1.11 -10.46 9.19
CA SER A 330 -1.23 -10.29 7.73
C SER A 330 -0.35 -9.14 7.26
N THR A 331 0.71 -9.44 6.49
CA THR A 331 1.56 -8.42 5.87
C THR A 331 0.76 -7.47 4.98
N ARG A 332 -0.29 -7.97 4.31
CA ARG A 332 -1.17 -7.15 3.46
C ARG A 332 -1.83 -6.03 4.25
N ILE A 333 -2.34 -6.34 5.45
CA ILE A 333 -2.98 -5.36 6.31
C ILE A 333 -1.95 -4.37 6.85
N MET A 334 -0.74 -4.82 7.16
CA MET A 334 0.36 -3.93 7.56
C MET A 334 0.70 -2.92 6.45
N CYS A 335 0.88 -3.39 5.21
CA CYS A 335 1.14 -2.53 4.06
C CYS A 335 -0.02 -1.57 3.77
N LEU A 336 -1.27 -1.98 3.96
CA LEU A 336 -2.44 -1.11 3.81
C LEU A 336 -2.46 0.01 4.86
N LEU A 337 -2.23 -0.34 6.12
CA LEU A 337 -2.27 0.62 7.24
C LEU A 337 -1.18 1.67 7.13
N VAL A 338 0.00 1.30 6.63
CA VAL A 338 1.13 2.23 6.46
C VAL A 338 1.07 2.91 5.10
N GLY A 339 0.95 2.16 4.00
CA GLY A 339 1.11 2.69 2.65
C GLY A 339 0.01 3.66 2.20
N ILE A 340 -1.25 3.42 2.56
CA ILE A 340 -2.36 4.31 2.17
C ILE A 340 -2.15 5.73 2.70
N PRO A 341 -1.99 5.96 4.02
CA PRO A 341 -1.79 7.32 4.52
C PRO A 341 -0.47 7.94 4.05
N THR A 342 0.61 7.16 3.92
CA THR A 342 1.91 7.68 3.48
C THR A 342 1.86 8.23 2.06
N VAL A 343 1.29 7.50 1.10
CA VAL A 343 1.12 7.99 -0.30
C VAL A 343 0.33 9.30 -0.33
N LEU A 344 -0.75 9.36 0.44
CA LEU A 344 -1.66 10.50 0.47
C LEU A 344 -1.03 11.74 1.08
N ILE A 345 -0.19 11.60 2.11
CA ILE A 345 0.51 12.74 2.73
C ILE A 345 1.67 13.19 1.84
N ASP A 346 2.55 12.26 1.46
CA ASP A 346 3.80 12.58 0.76
C ASP A 346 3.55 13.27 -0.58
N THR A 347 2.49 12.89 -1.29
CA THR A 347 2.15 13.53 -2.57
C THR A 347 1.76 15.00 -2.37
N GLN A 348 0.96 15.30 -1.36
CA GLN A 348 0.48 16.66 -1.11
C GLN A 348 1.62 17.54 -0.57
N SER A 349 2.46 16.96 0.31
CA SER A 349 3.74 17.56 0.74
C SER A 349 4.63 17.93 -0.45
N ARG A 350 4.79 17.02 -1.42
CA ARG A 350 5.63 17.25 -2.61
C ARG A 350 5.05 18.27 -3.59
N ILE A 351 3.74 18.25 -3.86
CA ILE A 351 3.10 19.24 -4.77
C ILE A 351 3.37 20.67 -4.28
N ILE A 352 3.18 20.89 -2.99
CA ILE A 352 3.37 22.21 -2.38
C ILE A 352 4.85 22.61 -2.38
N LEU A 353 5.76 21.68 -2.09
CA LEU A 353 7.20 21.94 -2.12
C LEU A 353 7.72 22.27 -3.53
N LEU A 354 7.22 21.56 -4.55
CA LEU A 354 7.57 21.80 -5.96
C LEU A 354 7.05 23.13 -6.49
N GLY A 355 5.93 23.64 -5.94
CA GLY A 355 5.36 24.93 -6.33
C GLY A 355 6.19 26.15 -5.92
N THR A 356 7.17 26.00 -5.00
CA THR A 356 7.84 27.15 -4.35
C THR A 356 9.36 27.14 -4.39
N GLN A 357 10.02 26.15 -5.01
CA GLN A 357 11.48 26.00 -4.94
C GLN A 357 12.20 26.41 -6.23
N THR A 358 13.32 27.11 -6.06
CA THR A 358 14.32 27.30 -7.12
C THR A 358 15.14 26.02 -7.31
N ASN A 359 15.71 25.83 -8.51
CA ASN A 359 16.49 24.63 -8.86
C ASN A 359 17.59 24.30 -7.84
N ALA A 360 18.28 25.31 -7.29
CA ALA A 360 19.38 25.13 -6.34
C ALA A 360 18.91 24.65 -4.95
N VAL A 361 17.79 25.19 -4.46
CA VAL A 361 17.17 24.78 -3.19
C VAL A 361 16.67 23.34 -3.30
N LEU A 362 16.15 22.96 -4.46
CA LEU A 362 15.63 21.62 -4.70
C LEU A 362 16.72 20.56 -4.80
N VAL A 363 17.86 20.86 -5.44
CA VAL A 363 19.03 19.96 -5.45
C VAL A 363 19.58 19.76 -4.04
N THR A 364 19.77 20.86 -3.30
CA THR A 364 20.26 20.82 -1.90
C THR A 364 19.28 20.06 -1.00
N GLY A 365 17.99 20.30 -1.16
CA GLY A 365 16.92 19.61 -0.45
C GLY A 365 16.88 18.11 -0.75
N THR A 366 17.15 17.70 -2.00
CA THR A 366 17.19 16.29 -2.41
C THR A 366 18.33 15.55 -1.71
N PHE A 367 19.54 16.14 -1.64
CA PHE A 367 20.66 15.54 -0.91
C PHE A 367 20.42 15.52 0.60
N ALA A 368 19.85 16.58 1.18
CA ALA A 368 19.52 16.62 2.59
C ALA A 368 18.48 15.55 2.98
N LEU A 369 17.45 15.36 2.14
CA LEU A 369 16.44 14.32 2.31
C LEU A 369 17.08 12.92 2.24
N ALA A 370 17.94 12.69 1.24
CA ALA A 370 18.66 11.43 1.08
C ALA A 370 19.50 11.08 2.33
N ILE A 371 20.26 12.02 2.87
CA ILE A 371 21.06 11.81 4.08
C ILE A 371 20.16 11.50 5.28
N ALA A 372 19.07 12.26 5.45
CA ALA A 372 18.11 12.05 6.53
C ALA A 372 17.44 10.67 6.43
N GLU A 373 17.07 10.24 5.23
CA GLU A 373 16.45 8.95 4.96
C GLU A 373 17.40 7.79 5.29
N VAL A 374 18.63 7.81 4.75
CA VAL A 374 19.67 6.81 5.06
C VAL A 374 19.88 6.70 6.57
N SER A 375 19.98 7.85 7.25
CA SER A 375 20.18 7.90 8.70
C SER A 375 19.00 7.31 9.47
N LEU A 376 17.77 7.67 9.10
CA LEU A 376 16.55 7.17 9.74
C LEU A 376 16.35 5.67 9.50
N ARG A 377 16.60 5.17 8.28
CA ARG A 377 16.48 3.74 7.96
C ARG A 377 17.54 2.92 8.69
N ALA A 378 18.78 3.38 8.70
CA ALA A 378 19.85 2.75 9.48
C ALA A 378 19.52 2.72 10.99
N ALA A 379 19.03 3.83 11.55
CA ALA A 379 18.63 3.92 12.94
C ALA A 379 17.45 2.99 13.28
N LYS A 380 16.42 2.93 12.43
CA LYS A 380 15.27 2.02 12.59
C LYS A 380 15.70 0.55 12.53
N ALA A 381 16.53 0.18 11.56
CA ALA A 381 17.06 -1.18 11.42
C ALA A 381 17.89 -1.57 12.67
N ALA A 382 18.79 -0.69 13.12
CA ALA A 382 19.56 -0.88 14.34
C ALA A 382 18.67 -1.04 15.57
N PHE A 383 17.61 -0.23 15.69
CA PHE A 383 16.63 -0.32 16.77
C PHE A 383 15.88 -1.67 16.76
N VAL A 384 15.44 -2.16 15.60
CA VAL A 384 14.77 -3.48 15.47
C VAL A 384 15.71 -4.63 15.87
N VAL A 385 16.96 -4.59 15.42
CA VAL A 385 17.98 -5.59 15.80
C VAL A 385 18.27 -5.52 17.31
N TRP A 386 18.47 -4.33 17.84
CA TRP A 386 18.74 -4.11 19.26
C TRP A 386 17.59 -4.58 20.15
N THR A 387 16.35 -4.21 19.83
CA THR A 387 15.16 -4.63 20.58
C THR A 387 14.97 -6.15 20.55
N THR A 388 15.23 -6.79 19.40
CA THR A 388 15.18 -8.25 19.26
C THR A 388 16.25 -8.93 20.12
N ARG A 389 17.50 -8.45 20.08
CA ARG A 389 18.60 -8.96 20.92
C ARG A 389 18.32 -8.77 22.40
N ARG A 390 17.80 -7.62 22.81
CA ARG A 390 17.46 -7.34 24.21
C ARG A 390 16.38 -8.30 24.72
N ARG A 391 15.33 -8.55 23.94
CA ARG A 391 14.29 -9.52 24.31
C ARG A 391 14.77 -10.96 24.28
N SER A 392 15.66 -11.34 23.35
CA SER A 392 16.33 -12.66 23.37
C SER A 392 17.05 -12.87 24.69
N ARG A 393 17.90 -11.92 25.11
CA ARG A 393 18.63 -12.02 26.39
C ARG A 393 17.69 -12.11 27.60
N ALA A 394 16.56 -11.40 27.57
CA ALA A 394 15.55 -11.48 28.63
C ALA A 394 14.80 -12.82 28.63
N LEU A 395 14.56 -13.40 27.45
CA LEU A 395 13.98 -14.74 27.30
C LEU A 395 14.94 -15.80 27.84
N ASP A 396 16.23 -15.70 27.53
CA ASP A 396 17.25 -16.65 27.98
C ASP A 396 17.35 -16.67 29.51
N LYS A 397 17.29 -15.48 30.15
CA LYS A 397 17.21 -15.36 31.62
C LYS A 397 15.98 -16.06 32.19
N LYS A 398 14.78 -15.81 31.65
CA LYS A 398 13.53 -16.45 32.08
C LYS A 398 13.54 -17.96 31.86
N LEU A 399 14.14 -18.42 30.77
CA LEU A 399 14.26 -19.84 30.47
C LEU A 399 15.18 -20.54 31.48
N HIS A 400 16.28 -19.89 31.86
CA HIS A 400 17.17 -20.35 32.94
C HIS A 400 16.44 -20.44 34.29
N GLU A 401 15.65 -19.41 34.64
CA GLU A 401 14.84 -19.42 35.87
C GLU A 401 13.84 -20.60 35.90
N ILE A 402 13.16 -20.87 34.77
CA ILE A 402 12.22 -22.01 34.67
C ILE A 402 12.95 -23.34 34.75
N SER A 403 14.16 -23.47 34.17
CA SER A 403 14.93 -24.72 34.29
C SER A 403 15.32 -25.04 35.73
N HIS A 404 15.62 -24.02 36.54
CA HIS A 404 15.95 -24.17 37.96
C HIS A 404 14.73 -24.25 38.89
N SER A 405 13.51 -24.05 38.37
CA SER A 405 12.28 -24.13 39.17
C SER A 405 11.93 -25.57 39.57
N ARG A 406 11.30 -25.75 40.75
CA ARG A 406 10.84 -27.05 41.28
C ARG A 406 9.59 -27.64 40.57
N GLN A 407 9.17 -27.09 39.44
CA GLN A 407 7.99 -27.57 38.69
C GLN A 407 8.18 -29.00 38.15
N LYS A 408 7.06 -29.69 37.87
CA LYS A 408 7.07 -31.00 37.20
C LYS A 408 7.73 -30.88 35.82
N ALA A 409 8.46 -31.91 35.40
CA ALA A 409 9.24 -31.88 34.15
C ALA A 409 8.37 -31.57 32.91
N ALA A 410 7.16 -32.13 32.83
CA ALA A 410 6.21 -31.89 31.74
C ALA A 410 5.72 -30.42 31.69
N GLU A 411 5.49 -29.79 32.85
CA GLU A 411 5.07 -28.38 32.94
C GLU A 411 6.21 -27.44 32.53
N ARG A 412 7.45 -27.75 32.90
CA ARG A 412 8.65 -27.00 32.48
C ARG A 412 8.84 -27.04 30.96
N VAL A 413 8.70 -28.21 30.34
CA VAL A 413 8.81 -28.36 28.87
C VAL A 413 7.71 -27.57 28.15
N SER A 414 6.46 -27.65 28.63
CA SER A 414 5.33 -26.90 28.05
C SER A 414 5.50 -25.38 28.19
N SER A 415 5.93 -24.90 29.36
CA SER A 415 6.15 -23.48 29.64
C SER A 415 7.28 -22.89 28.79
N THR A 416 8.41 -23.60 28.71
CA THR A 416 9.55 -23.17 27.87
C THR A 416 9.22 -23.16 26.37
N ALA A 417 8.51 -24.18 25.89
CA ALA A 417 8.03 -24.22 24.50
C ALA A 417 7.08 -23.04 24.20
N THR A 418 6.14 -22.75 25.11
CA THR A 418 5.18 -21.64 24.95
C THR A 418 5.88 -20.29 24.90
N LEU A 419 6.86 -20.04 25.78
CA LEU A 419 7.63 -18.80 25.81
C LEU A 419 8.50 -18.61 24.56
N LYS A 420 9.22 -19.65 24.12
CA LYS A 420 10.00 -19.62 22.88
C LYS A 420 9.11 -19.32 21.68
N LEU A 421 7.95 -19.97 21.61
CA LEU A 421 7.00 -19.80 20.53
C LEU A 421 6.33 -18.42 20.53
N GLU A 422 6.02 -17.84 21.70
CA GLU A 422 5.53 -16.47 21.82
C GLU A 422 6.58 -15.45 21.36
N PHE A 423 7.84 -15.62 21.78
CA PHE A 423 8.95 -14.78 21.33
C PHE A 423 9.15 -14.86 19.82
N GLU A 424 9.18 -16.06 19.25
CA GLU A 424 9.34 -16.26 17.80
C GLU A 424 8.18 -15.64 17.01
N PHE A 425 6.95 -15.75 17.50
CA PHE A 425 5.82 -15.07 16.87
C PHE A 425 5.91 -13.55 16.95
N TRP A 426 6.31 -13.02 18.10
CA TRP A 426 6.51 -11.57 18.24
C TRP A 426 7.64 -11.08 17.34
N ARG A 427 8.78 -11.77 17.31
CA ARG A 427 9.93 -11.44 16.46
C ARG A 427 9.53 -11.44 14.98
N LYS A 428 8.86 -12.50 14.51
CA LYS A 428 8.34 -12.59 13.13
C LYS A 428 7.34 -11.48 12.82
N GLN A 429 6.55 -11.04 13.80
CA GLN A 429 5.60 -9.96 13.63
C GLN A 429 6.29 -8.60 13.50
N VAL A 430 7.29 -8.32 14.35
CA VAL A 430 8.06 -7.07 14.29
C VAL A 430 8.85 -6.96 13.00
N ILE A 431 9.57 -8.02 12.62
CA ILE A 431 10.34 -8.04 11.37
C ILE A 431 9.39 -7.82 10.20
N SER A 432 8.27 -8.55 10.13
CA SER A 432 7.32 -8.36 9.04
C SER A 432 6.68 -6.97 9.01
N TYR A 433 6.45 -6.35 10.16
CA TYR A 433 5.92 -5.00 10.19
C TYR A 433 6.95 -4.01 9.62
N HIS A 434 8.21 -4.12 10.08
CA HIS A 434 9.29 -3.26 9.62
C HIS A 434 9.52 -3.40 8.10
N THR A 435 9.57 -4.63 7.57
CA THR A 435 9.67 -4.87 6.13
C THR A 435 8.48 -4.26 5.37
N ALA A 436 7.26 -4.39 5.93
CA ALA A 436 6.04 -3.84 5.32
C ALA A 436 6.01 -2.31 5.34
N GLU A 437 6.51 -1.70 6.42
CA GLU A 437 6.68 -0.26 6.59
C GLU A 437 7.66 0.27 5.55
N VAL A 438 8.90 -0.24 5.52
CA VAL A 438 9.94 0.20 4.57
C VAL A 438 9.47 0.04 3.13
N THR A 439 8.91 -1.13 2.78
CA THR A 439 8.41 -1.33 1.41
C THR A 439 7.30 -0.34 1.06
N ALA A 440 6.35 -0.12 1.96
CA ALA A 440 5.24 0.78 1.71
C ALA A 440 5.70 2.25 1.61
N ASP A 441 6.71 2.63 2.39
CA ASP A 441 7.36 3.94 2.37
C ASP A 441 8.04 4.20 1.02
N MET A 442 8.86 3.24 0.56
CA MET A 442 9.50 3.30 -0.77
C MET A 442 8.47 3.46 -1.89
N TYR A 443 7.40 2.64 -1.89
CA TYR A 443 6.32 2.79 -2.87
C TYR A 443 5.70 4.18 -2.80
N ALA A 444 5.42 4.67 -1.60
CA ALA A 444 4.79 5.96 -1.39
C ALA A 444 5.66 7.11 -1.91
N GLU A 445 6.96 7.08 -1.66
CA GLU A 445 7.92 8.10 -2.12
C GLU A 445 7.98 8.16 -3.65
N HIS A 446 8.22 7.03 -4.30
CA HIS A 446 8.28 6.99 -5.76
C HIS A 446 6.94 7.37 -6.44
N ILE A 447 5.81 6.92 -5.87
CA ILE A 447 4.49 7.27 -6.39
C ILE A 447 4.19 8.75 -6.16
N ALA A 448 4.56 9.30 -5.00
CA ALA A 448 4.38 10.71 -4.70
C ALA A 448 5.20 11.58 -5.65
N ILE A 449 6.43 11.20 -5.97
CA ILE A 449 7.25 11.83 -7.02
C ILE A 449 6.49 11.80 -8.36
N GLY A 450 6.04 10.63 -8.82
CA GLY A 450 5.33 10.51 -10.10
C GLY A 450 4.00 11.27 -10.16
N CYS A 451 3.17 11.16 -9.12
CA CYS A 451 1.87 11.83 -9.03
C CYS A 451 2.01 13.36 -8.98
N SER A 452 2.91 13.88 -8.14
CA SER A 452 3.14 15.32 -8.02
C SER A 452 3.67 15.91 -9.33
N GLN A 453 4.63 15.26 -9.97
CA GLN A 453 5.20 15.72 -11.23
C GLN A 453 4.21 15.61 -12.39
N SER A 454 3.37 14.57 -12.41
CA SER A 454 2.27 14.49 -13.37
C SER A 454 1.27 15.62 -13.20
N ILE A 455 0.90 15.97 -11.96
CA ILE A 455 0.01 17.10 -11.68
C ILE A 455 0.62 18.41 -12.19
N VAL A 456 1.88 18.68 -11.85
CA VAL A 456 2.56 19.90 -12.28
C VAL A 456 2.67 19.94 -13.81
N PHE A 457 3.03 18.85 -14.47
CA PHE A 457 3.12 18.78 -15.93
C PHE A 457 1.81 19.17 -16.63
N TRP A 458 0.66 18.71 -16.12
CA TRP A 458 -0.65 18.95 -16.74
C TRP A 458 -1.34 20.23 -16.27
N TRP A 459 -1.24 20.59 -15.00
CA TRP A 459 -2.09 21.63 -14.40
C TRP A 459 -1.38 22.95 -14.12
N LEU A 460 -0.05 23.01 -14.25
CA LEU A 460 0.69 24.25 -14.07
C LEU A 460 0.24 25.32 -15.06
N GLY A 461 -0.09 26.51 -14.54
CA GLY A 461 -0.60 27.63 -15.33
C GLY A 461 -2.06 27.51 -15.75
N HIS A 462 -2.79 26.48 -15.33
CA HIS A 462 -4.21 26.33 -15.65
C HIS A 462 -5.07 27.37 -14.90
N PRO A 463 -5.96 28.13 -15.57
CA PRO A 463 -6.66 29.26 -14.95
C PRO A 463 -7.57 28.87 -13.79
N LEU A 464 -8.14 27.66 -13.84
CA LEU A 464 -9.03 27.07 -12.82
C LEU A 464 -8.28 26.46 -11.62
N TYR A 465 -6.95 26.49 -11.58
CA TYR A 465 -6.15 25.96 -10.47
C TYR A 465 -5.26 27.05 -9.85
N PRO A 466 -5.79 27.89 -8.95
CA PRO A 466 -5.08 29.04 -8.39
C PRO A 466 -3.78 28.69 -7.67
N ALA A 467 -3.74 27.51 -7.03
CA ALA A 467 -2.59 27.01 -6.28
C ALA A 467 -1.36 26.69 -7.15
N MET A 468 -1.52 26.65 -8.49
CA MET A 468 -0.45 26.33 -9.45
C MET A 468 -0.36 27.40 -10.55
N ARG A 469 -0.85 28.62 -10.28
CA ARG A 469 -0.66 29.75 -11.19
C ARG A 469 0.79 30.18 -11.17
N VAL A 470 1.33 30.42 -12.37
CA VAL A 470 2.61 31.08 -12.58
C VAL A 470 2.29 32.35 -13.35
N ASP A 471 2.99 33.46 -13.03
CA ASP A 471 2.88 34.70 -13.80
C ASP A 471 3.14 34.42 -15.28
N ALA A 472 2.47 35.17 -16.16
CA ALA A 472 2.40 34.88 -17.59
C ALA A 472 3.79 34.63 -18.21
N MET A 473 4.12 33.35 -18.43
CA MET A 473 5.34 32.92 -19.10
C MET A 473 5.09 32.85 -20.60
N SER A 474 6.06 33.32 -21.40
CA SER A 474 6.08 33.08 -22.85
C SER A 474 6.06 31.58 -23.15
N GLU A 475 5.45 31.16 -24.27
CA GLU A 475 5.34 29.73 -24.64
C GLU A 475 6.71 29.02 -24.71
N LEU A 476 7.75 29.73 -25.16
CA LEU A 476 9.12 29.22 -25.21
C LEU A 476 9.66 28.95 -23.81
N ASP A 477 9.41 29.85 -22.86
CA ASP A 477 9.86 29.72 -21.47
C ASP A 477 9.06 28.65 -20.74
N ALA A 478 7.77 28.51 -21.04
CA ALA A 478 6.93 27.44 -20.52
C ALA A 478 7.42 26.05 -20.99
N SER A 479 7.83 25.92 -22.26
CA SER A 479 8.37 24.66 -22.79
C SER A 479 9.71 24.27 -22.15
N ARG A 480 10.62 25.24 -21.99
CA ARG A 480 11.91 25.05 -21.30
C ARG A 480 11.72 24.74 -19.83
N PHE A 481 10.76 25.39 -19.18
CA PHE A 481 10.39 25.12 -17.80
C PHE A 481 9.85 23.70 -17.61
N ARG A 482 8.92 23.26 -18.47
CA ARG A 482 8.41 21.87 -18.47
C ARG A 482 9.53 20.85 -18.69
N PHE A 483 10.44 21.11 -19.63
CA PHE A 483 11.59 20.23 -19.87
C PHE A 483 12.52 20.17 -18.64
N ASN A 484 12.82 21.32 -18.03
CA ASN A 484 13.66 21.39 -16.85
C ASN A 484 13.01 20.67 -15.65
N GLN A 485 11.69 20.74 -15.50
CA GLN A 485 10.95 19.98 -14.49
C GLN A 485 10.97 18.48 -14.75
N VAL A 486 10.82 18.03 -15.99
CA VAL A 486 10.95 16.61 -16.35
C VAL A 486 12.38 16.10 -16.10
N ALA A 487 13.40 16.90 -16.43
CA ALA A 487 14.80 16.55 -16.14
C ALA A 487 15.06 16.47 -14.64
N MET A 488 14.52 17.41 -13.86
CA MET A 488 14.60 17.45 -12.41
C MET A 488 13.86 16.27 -11.76
N LEU A 489 12.70 15.87 -12.29
CA LEU A 489 11.99 14.65 -11.92
C LEU A 489 12.89 13.42 -12.13
N GLY A 490 13.53 13.33 -13.29
CA GLY A 490 14.44 12.23 -13.61
C GLY A 490 15.59 12.15 -12.60
N PHE A 491 16.17 13.30 -12.24
CA PHE A 491 17.22 13.39 -11.22
C PHE A 491 16.74 12.96 -9.83
N GLN A 492 15.62 13.52 -9.34
CA GLN A 492 15.06 13.16 -8.03
C GLN A 492 14.72 11.68 -7.95
N CYS A 493 14.09 11.14 -8.99
CA CYS A 493 13.74 9.72 -9.04
C CYS A 493 14.98 8.82 -9.05
N LEU A 494 16.04 9.20 -9.79
CA LEU A 494 17.29 8.45 -9.83
C LEU A 494 17.99 8.42 -8.47
N VAL A 495 18.07 9.58 -7.81
CA VAL A 495 18.68 9.69 -6.47
C VAL A 495 17.90 8.84 -5.47
N GLU A 496 16.57 8.93 -5.46
CA GLU A 496 15.72 8.14 -4.56
C GLU A 496 15.92 6.64 -4.78
N VAL A 497 15.87 6.19 -6.04
CA VAL A 497 16.05 4.76 -6.40
C VAL A 497 17.42 4.25 -5.91
N PHE A 498 18.45 5.08 -6.01
CA PHE A 498 19.80 4.73 -5.55
C PHE A 498 19.89 4.67 -4.02
N VAL A 499 19.36 5.68 -3.33
CA VAL A 499 19.34 5.76 -1.86
C VAL A 499 18.57 4.56 -1.28
N ASP A 500 17.39 4.28 -1.83
CA ASP A 500 16.56 3.14 -1.46
C ASP A 500 17.29 1.82 -1.61
N TYR A 501 17.99 1.63 -2.73
CA TYR A 501 18.78 0.43 -2.97
C TYR A 501 19.88 0.24 -1.92
N VAL A 502 20.62 1.30 -1.59
CA VAL A 502 21.66 1.27 -0.54
C VAL A 502 21.04 0.96 0.82
N CYS A 503 19.90 1.56 1.15
CA CYS A 503 19.16 1.31 2.38
C CYS A 503 18.75 -0.16 2.51
N ILE A 504 18.17 -0.77 1.47
CA ILE A 504 17.79 -2.20 1.48
C ILE A 504 19.03 -3.08 1.71
N VAL A 505 20.15 -2.77 1.06
CA VAL A 505 21.39 -3.54 1.24
C VAL A 505 21.86 -3.48 2.70
N MET A 506 21.83 -2.30 3.33
CA MET A 506 22.16 -2.16 4.75
C MET A 506 21.20 -2.95 5.67
N GLU A 507 19.90 -2.96 5.36
CA GLU A 507 18.89 -3.68 6.13
C GLU A 507 19.02 -5.21 5.99
N MET A 508 19.31 -5.69 4.78
CA MET A 508 19.64 -7.10 4.53
C MET A 508 20.94 -7.50 5.22
N ALA A 509 21.94 -6.61 5.26
CA ALA A 509 23.18 -6.81 6.01
C ALA A 509 22.93 -6.88 7.53
N ALA A 510 21.93 -6.14 8.03
CA ALA A 510 21.46 -6.19 9.42
C ALA A 510 20.63 -7.46 9.74
N GLY A 511 20.30 -8.28 8.74
CA GLY A 511 19.59 -9.55 8.88
C GLY A 511 18.07 -9.47 8.74
N ILE A 512 17.56 -8.45 8.03
CA ILE A 512 16.13 -8.31 7.71
C ILE A 512 15.84 -9.01 6.37
N GLU A 513 14.89 -9.95 6.36
CA GLU A 513 14.50 -10.72 5.17
C GLU A 513 13.25 -10.12 4.49
N PHE A 514 13.28 -10.01 3.15
CA PHE A 514 12.22 -9.38 2.34
C PHE A 514 11.34 -10.37 1.54
N ASP A 515 11.67 -11.67 1.54
CA ASP A 515 11.03 -12.71 0.70
C ASP A 515 9.51 -12.75 0.80
N ARG A 516 8.99 -12.49 2.00
CA ARG A 516 7.54 -12.53 2.25
C ARG A 516 6.78 -11.43 1.51
N ILE A 517 7.44 -10.31 1.21
CA ILE A 517 6.85 -9.17 0.51
C ILE A 517 6.94 -9.32 -1.01
N GLU A 518 7.96 -10.01 -1.51
CA GLU A 518 8.08 -10.32 -2.94
C GLU A 518 6.83 -11.04 -3.46
N GLY A 519 6.33 -12.01 -2.68
CA GLY A 519 5.09 -12.74 -2.98
C GLY A 519 3.81 -11.89 -2.90
N LEU A 520 3.88 -10.66 -2.38
CA LEU A 520 2.77 -9.70 -2.34
C LEU A 520 2.84 -8.66 -3.46
N SER A 521 3.85 -8.69 -4.33
CA SER A 521 4.12 -7.65 -5.32
C SER A 521 2.93 -7.30 -6.23
N THR A 522 2.17 -8.28 -6.71
CA THR A 522 0.99 -8.03 -7.54
C THR A 522 -0.13 -7.35 -6.76
N PHE A 523 -0.30 -7.71 -5.48
CA PHE A 523 -1.27 -7.08 -4.59
C PHE A 523 -0.87 -5.63 -4.29
N LEU A 524 0.40 -5.39 -3.98
CA LEU A 524 0.93 -4.05 -3.71
C LEU A 524 0.82 -3.17 -4.96
N GLY A 525 1.19 -3.69 -6.14
CA GLY A 525 1.02 -2.98 -7.41
C GLY A 525 -0.43 -2.57 -7.65
N ALA A 526 -1.39 -3.50 -7.48
CA ALA A 526 -2.81 -3.17 -7.63
C ALA A 526 -3.30 -2.13 -6.60
N LEU A 527 -2.91 -2.27 -5.33
CA LEU A 527 -3.24 -1.32 -4.28
C LEU A 527 -2.73 0.09 -4.60
N PHE A 528 -1.45 0.19 -4.88
CA PHE A 528 -0.77 1.46 -5.09
C PHE A 528 -1.17 2.14 -6.40
N MET A 529 -1.50 1.37 -7.42
CA MET A 529 -2.10 1.86 -8.65
C MET A 529 -3.48 2.50 -8.39
N THR A 530 -4.33 1.86 -7.58
CA THR A 530 -5.60 2.47 -7.13
C THR A 530 -5.34 3.73 -6.30
N MET A 531 -4.36 3.71 -5.40
CA MET A 531 -4.02 4.88 -4.58
C MET A 531 -3.52 6.05 -5.41
N ALA A 532 -2.70 5.83 -6.44
CA ALA A 532 -2.23 6.88 -7.35
C ALA A 532 -3.41 7.60 -8.01
N VAL A 533 -4.37 6.88 -8.57
CA VAL A 533 -5.57 7.46 -9.19
C VAL A 533 -6.47 8.16 -8.16
N ILE A 534 -6.68 7.58 -6.98
CA ILE A 534 -7.42 8.25 -5.90
C ILE A 534 -6.76 9.57 -5.52
N ASN A 535 -5.43 9.61 -5.46
CA ASN A 535 -4.68 10.80 -5.13
C ASN A 535 -4.85 11.90 -6.19
N ILE A 536 -4.80 11.53 -7.48
CA ILE A 536 -5.13 12.44 -8.57
C ILE A 536 -6.58 12.95 -8.47
N ASN A 537 -7.53 12.09 -8.13
CA ASN A 537 -8.92 12.50 -7.90
C ASN A 537 -9.02 13.48 -6.71
N ILE A 538 -8.34 13.22 -5.60
CA ILE A 538 -8.30 14.15 -4.45
C ILE A 538 -7.73 15.49 -4.90
N SER A 539 -6.55 15.50 -5.51
CA SER A 539 -5.90 16.75 -5.94
C SER A 539 -6.72 17.51 -6.98
N SER A 540 -7.34 16.84 -7.96
CA SER A 540 -8.15 17.50 -9.00
C SER A 540 -9.39 18.18 -8.44
N GLY A 541 -10.08 17.55 -7.48
CA GLY A 541 -11.26 18.12 -6.83
C GLY A 541 -10.92 19.19 -5.78
N VAL A 542 -9.90 18.93 -4.96
CA VAL A 542 -9.53 19.81 -3.84
C VAL A 542 -8.80 21.07 -4.31
N TYR A 543 -7.99 21.02 -5.37
CA TYR A 543 -7.27 22.22 -5.84
C TYR A 543 -8.06 23.10 -6.81
N LEU A 544 -9.22 22.65 -7.30
CA LEU A 544 -10.05 23.39 -8.27
C LEU A 544 -10.63 24.67 -7.67
N GLY A 545 -10.22 25.85 -8.15
CA GLY A 545 -10.52 27.16 -7.58
C GLY A 545 -11.87 27.75 -7.92
#